data_AF-A0A970WPX4-F1
#
_entry.id   AF-A0A970WPX4-F1
#
_cell.length_a   1.000
_cell.length_b   1.000
_cell.length_c   1.000
_cell.angle_alpha   90.00
_cell.angle_beta   90.00
_cell.angle_gamma   90.00
#
_symmetry.space_group_name_H-M   'P 1'
#
loop_
_entity.id
_entity.type
_entity.pdbx_description
1 polymer ?
#
loop_
_entity_poly.entity_id
_entity_poly.type
_entity_poly.pdbx_seq_one_letter_code
_entity_poly.pdbx_strand_id
1 'polypeptide(L)'
;MNTLTITATDTVADVHRKLRDVLQAEDLIDEYFSLAIETDQTFWKLLESCRWVACYAVTGDSEGHFVHVDLVCGYDQEWTGKALHLITGKTFLGLAHAQKIANRCAELLGA
;
A
#
# COMPACT_ATOMS: atom_id res chain seq x y z
N MET A 1 7.79 -2.09 -17.47
CA MET A 1 7.38 -2.03 -16.06
C MET A 1 6.83 -3.39 -15.69
N ASN A 2 7.39 -4.04 -14.66
CA ASN A 2 6.90 -5.32 -14.17
C ASN A 2 5.80 -5.04 -13.14
N THR A 3 4.55 -5.25 -13.51
CA THR A 3 3.42 -5.31 -12.57
C THR A 3 3.49 -6.61 -11.76
N LEU A 4 3.01 -6.54 -10.53
CA LEU A 4 2.93 -7.69 -9.64
C LEU A 4 1.81 -8.62 -10.12
N THR A 5 2.07 -9.93 -10.17
CA THR A 5 1.01 -10.90 -10.47
C THR A 5 0.21 -11.19 -9.20
N ILE A 6 -1.00 -10.62 -9.13
CA ILE A 6 -1.97 -10.87 -8.06
C ILE A 6 -3.01 -11.88 -8.55
N THR A 7 -3.11 -13.02 -7.89
CA THR A 7 -4.04 -14.10 -8.23
C THR A 7 -5.40 -13.91 -7.56
N ALA A 8 -6.43 -14.62 -8.04
CA ALA A 8 -7.77 -14.56 -7.47
C ALA A 8 -7.84 -14.97 -5.98
N THR A 9 -6.88 -15.77 -5.51
CA THR A 9 -6.82 -16.31 -4.15
C THR A 9 -5.89 -15.53 -3.24
N ASP A 10 -5.13 -14.56 -3.75
CA ASP A 10 -4.21 -13.79 -2.92
C ASP A 10 -5.00 -12.96 -1.90
N THR A 11 -4.68 -13.14 -0.63
CA THR A 11 -5.13 -12.27 0.47
C THR A 11 -4.36 -10.95 0.47
N VAL A 12 -4.80 -10.01 1.31
CA VAL A 12 -4.02 -8.77 1.56
C VAL A 12 -2.62 -9.11 2.10
N ALA A 13 -2.50 -10.15 2.94
CA ALA A 13 -1.22 -10.62 3.44
C ALA A 13 -0.31 -11.18 2.34
N ASP A 14 -0.86 -11.87 1.34
CA ASP A 14 -0.09 -12.34 0.20
C ASP A 14 0.39 -11.19 -0.69
N VAL A 15 -0.47 -10.19 -0.93
CA VAL A 15 -0.09 -8.98 -1.66
C VAL A 15 0.99 -8.19 -0.92
N HIS A 16 0.84 -8.01 0.40
CA HIS A 16 1.86 -7.40 1.25
C HIS A 16 3.19 -8.12 1.17
N ARG A 17 3.20 -9.46 1.31
CA ARG A 17 4.41 -10.27 1.21
C ARG A 17 5.11 -10.06 -0.13
N LYS A 18 4.37 -10.12 -1.24
CA LYS A 18 4.91 -9.93 -2.58
C LYS A 18 5.46 -8.52 -2.81
N LEU A 19 4.78 -7.48 -2.33
CA LEU A 19 5.29 -6.10 -2.37
C LEU A 19 6.58 -5.99 -1.56
N ARG A 20 6.56 -6.48 -0.32
CA ARG A 20 7.70 -6.46 0.58
C ARG A 20 8.92 -7.16 -0.02
N ASP A 21 8.74 -8.32 -0.65
CA ASP A 21 9.83 -9.06 -1.29
C ASP A 21 10.52 -8.23 -2.39
N VAL A 22 9.74 -7.54 -3.24
CA VAL A 22 10.30 -6.66 -4.28
C VAL A 22 10.98 -5.45 -3.66
N LEU A 23 10.32 -4.74 -2.74
CA LEU A 23 10.87 -3.55 -2.10
C LEU A 23 12.15 -3.86 -1.31
N GLN A 24 12.21 -5.01 -0.64
CA GLN A 24 13.41 -5.46 0.07
C GLN A 24 14.55 -5.80 -0.89
N ALA A 25 14.26 -6.47 -2.01
CA ALA A 25 15.26 -6.77 -3.04
C ALA A 25 15.83 -5.51 -3.71
N GLU A 26 15.04 -4.44 -3.75
CA GLU A 26 15.44 -3.12 -4.27
C GLU A 26 16.07 -2.20 -3.20
N ASP A 27 16.30 -2.72 -1.98
CA ASP A 27 16.87 -1.99 -0.83
C ASP A 27 16.08 -0.72 -0.48
N LEU A 28 14.74 -0.80 -0.58
CA LEU A 28 13.83 0.32 -0.33
C LEU A 28 13.29 0.34 1.09
N ILE A 29 13.39 -0.75 1.86
CA ILE A 29 12.88 -0.85 3.23
C ILE A 29 14.03 -0.67 4.23
N ASP A 30 14.07 0.47 4.92
CA ASP A 30 15.04 0.76 5.99
C ASP A 30 14.49 0.51 7.41
N GLU A 31 13.19 0.71 7.63
CA GLU A 31 12.57 0.57 8.96
C GLU A 31 11.51 -0.56 8.99
N TYR A 32 10.30 -0.30 8.49
CA TYR A 32 9.27 -1.34 8.39
C TYR A 32 8.34 -1.17 7.19
N PHE A 33 7.70 -2.27 6.80
CA PHE A 33 6.61 -2.34 5.83
C PHE A 33 5.65 -3.45 6.25
N SER A 34 4.49 -3.08 6.78
CA SER A 34 3.66 -3.93 7.62
C SER A 34 2.18 -3.85 7.24
N LEU A 35 1.45 -4.95 7.43
CA LEU A 35 -0.01 -4.96 7.32
C LEU A 35 -0.63 -4.05 8.37
N ALA A 36 -1.64 -3.27 7.96
CA ALA A 36 -2.43 -2.40 8.82
C ALA A 36 -3.84 -2.96 9.11
N ILE A 37 -4.19 -4.09 8.50
CA ILE A 37 -5.47 -4.78 8.65
C ILE A 37 -5.25 -6.29 8.81
N GLU A 38 -6.07 -6.91 9.64
CA GLU A 38 -6.20 -8.37 9.72
C GLU A 38 -7.46 -8.80 8.96
N THR A 39 -7.29 -9.52 7.86
CA THR A 39 -8.41 -10.05 7.07
C THR A 39 -7.99 -11.26 6.25
N ASP A 40 -8.87 -12.26 6.20
CA ASP A 40 -8.74 -13.42 5.32
C ASP A 40 -9.39 -13.19 3.94
N GLN A 41 -9.95 -11.99 3.69
CA GLN A 41 -10.52 -11.67 2.40
C GLN A 41 -9.43 -11.55 1.33
N THR A 42 -9.76 -12.02 0.12
CA THR A 42 -8.87 -11.83 -1.02
C THR A 42 -8.78 -10.36 -1.40
N PHE A 43 -7.64 -9.94 -1.91
CA PHE A 43 -7.40 -8.56 -2.34
C PHE A 43 -8.46 -8.10 -3.37
N TRP A 44 -8.77 -8.97 -4.34
CA TRP A 44 -9.80 -8.69 -5.34
C TRP A 44 -11.20 -8.56 -4.74
N LYS A 45 -11.52 -9.33 -3.68
CA LYS A 45 -12.81 -9.23 -3.02
C LYS A 45 -13.00 -7.86 -2.35
N LEU A 46 -11.95 -7.33 -1.74
CA LEU A 46 -11.97 -5.99 -1.16
C LEU A 46 -12.10 -4.92 -2.26
N LEU A 47 -11.35 -5.10 -3.37
CA LEU A 47 -11.42 -4.20 -4.51
C LEU A 47 -12.80 -4.12 -5.17
N GLU A 48 -13.61 -5.19 -5.16
CA GLU A 48 -15.00 -5.14 -5.67
C GLU A 48 -15.84 -4.04 -4.99
N SER A 49 -15.54 -3.72 -3.73
CA SER A 49 -16.24 -2.69 -2.94
C SER A 49 -15.57 -1.32 -3.01
N CYS A 50 -14.46 -1.20 -3.73
CA CYS A 50 -13.62 -0.01 -3.77
C CYS A 50 -13.35 0.42 -5.22
N ARG A 51 -12.97 1.69 -5.41
CA ARG A 51 -12.85 2.28 -6.75
C ARG A 51 -11.40 2.38 -7.24
N TRP A 52 -10.45 2.46 -6.33
CA TRP A 52 -9.05 2.75 -6.62
C TRP A 52 -8.16 2.29 -5.47
N VAL A 53 -6.95 1.87 -5.83
CA VAL A 53 -5.83 1.68 -4.90
C VAL A 53 -5.10 3.02 -4.83
N ALA A 54 -4.73 3.46 -3.64
CA ALA A 54 -3.92 4.66 -3.45
C ALA A 54 -2.61 4.27 -2.75
N CYS A 55 -1.48 4.63 -3.37
CA CYS A 55 -0.16 4.50 -2.76
C CYS A 55 0.44 5.89 -2.60
N TYR A 56 0.67 6.34 -1.37
CA TYR A 56 1.12 7.71 -1.13
C TYR A 56 2.07 7.81 0.06
N ALA A 57 2.99 8.77 -0.03
CA ALA A 57 3.84 9.13 1.09
C ALA A 57 3.08 10.08 2.02
N VAL A 58 3.27 9.90 3.32
CA VAL A 58 2.72 10.76 4.36
C VAL A 58 3.87 11.47 5.05
N THR A 59 3.76 12.79 5.14
CA THR A 59 4.72 13.62 5.86
C THR A 59 4.61 13.30 7.35
N GLY A 60 5.68 12.79 7.94
CA GLY A 60 5.89 12.83 9.38
C GLY A 60 7.03 13.79 9.74
N ASP A 61 7.47 13.71 10.98
CA ASP A 61 8.45 14.61 11.59
C ASP A 61 9.62 13.83 12.22
N SER A 62 9.89 14.02 13.52
CA SER A 62 10.82 13.22 14.30
C SER A 62 10.52 11.72 14.29
N GLU A 63 9.27 11.33 14.05
CA GLU A 63 8.89 9.92 13.96
C GLU A 63 9.21 9.29 12.60
N GLY A 64 9.73 10.03 11.62
CA GLY A 64 9.99 9.54 10.27
C GLY A 64 8.79 9.72 9.33
N HIS A 65 8.95 9.34 8.07
CA HIS A 65 7.92 9.44 7.04
C HIS A 65 7.24 8.09 6.81
N PHE A 66 5.97 8.13 6.39
CA PHE A 66 5.20 6.91 6.20
C PHE A 66 4.84 6.72 4.73
N VAL A 67 4.50 5.48 4.40
CA VAL A 67 3.98 5.06 3.10
C VAL A 67 2.68 4.33 3.36
N HIS A 68 1.59 4.79 2.76
CA HIS A 68 0.29 4.15 2.89
C HIS A 68 -0.08 3.46 1.59
N VAL A 69 -0.62 2.25 1.69
CA VAL A 69 -1.35 1.58 0.62
C VAL A 69 -2.79 1.39 1.09
N ASP A 70 -3.70 2.08 0.44
CA ASP A 70 -5.12 2.13 0.82
C ASP A 70 -6.00 1.68 -0.35
N LEU A 71 -7.17 1.13 -0.04
CA LEU A 71 -8.28 1.07 -0.98
C LEU A 71 -9.22 2.24 -0.71
N VAL A 72 -9.53 3.03 -1.72
CA VAL A 72 -10.48 4.12 -1.59
C VAL A 72 -11.85 3.65 -2.06
N CYS A 73 -12.78 3.54 -1.11
CA CYS A 73 -14.05 2.87 -1.28
C CYS A 73 -15.21 3.86 -1.26
N GLY A 74 -15.85 4.04 -2.42
CA GLY A 74 -17.06 4.84 -2.60
C GLY A 74 -16.98 6.30 -2.17
N TYR A 75 -17.99 7.06 -2.57
CA TYR A 75 -18.40 8.28 -1.88
C TYR A 75 -19.77 7.93 -1.32
N ASP A 76 -19.96 7.98 0.00
CA ASP A 76 -21.31 8.04 0.53
C ASP A 76 -21.96 9.37 0.12
N GLN A 77 -23.23 9.58 0.48
CA GLN A 77 -23.93 10.83 0.19
C GLN A 77 -23.22 12.07 0.77
N GLU A 78 -22.27 11.87 1.69
CA GLU A 78 -21.49 12.91 2.35
C GLU A 78 -20.14 13.18 1.66
N TRP A 79 -19.85 12.53 0.53
CA TRP A 79 -18.56 12.65 -0.18
C TRP A 79 -17.34 12.33 0.69
N THR A 80 -17.53 11.64 1.81
CA THR A 80 -16.42 11.17 2.63
C THR A 80 -15.91 9.87 2.02
N GLY A 81 -14.88 9.97 1.18
CA GLY A 81 -14.23 8.77 0.66
C GLY A 81 -13.75 7.91 1.82
N LYS A 82 -14.28 6.69 1.97
CA LYS A 82 -13.82 5.78 3.02
C LYS A 82 -12.56 5.07 2.51
N ALA A 83 -11.42 5.42 3.08
CA ALA A 83 -10.17 4.72 2.83
C ALA A 83 -10.10 3.48 3.75
N LEU A 84 -9.86 2.32 3.16
CA LEU A 84 -9.48 1.10 3.86
C LEU A 84 -7.96 1.00 3.84
N HIS A 85 -7.33 1.30 4.97
CA HIS A 85 -5.88 1.26 5.12
C HIS A 85 -5.39 -0.20 5.14
N LEU A 86 -4.55 -0.59 4.18
CA LEU A 86 -4.09 -1.98 4.05
C LEU A 86 -2.68 -2.20 4.59
N ILE A 87 -1.75 -1.28 4.27
CA ILE A 87 -0.33 -1.44 4.55
C ILE A 87 0.27 -0.10 4.97
N THR A 88 1.10 -0.13 6.01
CA THR A 88 1.92 0.99 6.46
C THR A 88 3.40 0.66 6.28
N GLY A 89 4.10 1.50 5.53
CA GLY A 89 5.56 1.58 5.53
C GLY A 89 6.05 2.75 6.35
N LYS A 90 7.29 2.65 6.84
CA LYS A 90 8.00 3.73 7.52
C LYS A 90 9.42 3.82 7.01
N THR A 91 9.94 5.05 6.95
CA THR A 91 11.33 5.33 6.60
C THR A 91 11.86 6.54 7.35
N PHE A 92 13.15 6.48 7.72
CA PHE A 92 13.90 7.63 8.25
C PHE A 92 14.76 8.33 7.19
N LEU A 93 14.73 7.86 5.94
CA LEU A 93 15.52 8.41 4.83
C LEU A 93 14.89 9.65 4.16
N GLY A 94 13.79 10.16 4.73
CA GLY A 94 13.13 11.39 4.29
C GLY A 94 11.96 11.18 3.33
N LEU A 95 11.19 12.25 3.10
CA LEU A 95 9.97 12.23 2.28
C LEU A 95 10.20 11.77 0.84
N ALA A 96 11.33 12.13 0.24
CA ALA A 96 11.66 11.70 -1.12
C ALA A 96 11.83 10.17 -1.23
N HIS A 97 12.39 9.53 -0.19
CA HIS A 97 12.48 8.08 -0.14
C HIS A 97 11.10 7.44 0.08
N ALA A 98 10.28 8.00 0.97
CA ALA A 98 8.90 7.55 1.14
C ALA A 98 8.10 7.64 -0.18
N GLN A 99 8.27 8.71 -0.96
CA GLN A 99 7.66 8.88 -2.28
C GLN A 99 8.17 7.84 -3.28
N LYS A 100 9.47 7.50 -3.23
CA LYS A 100 10.04 6.44 -4.08
C LYS A 100 9.38 5.09 -3.78
N ILE A 101 9.23 4.74 -2.50
CA ILE A 101 8.53 3.50 -2.10
C ILE A 101 7.06 3.54 -2.56
N ALA A 102 6.35 4.65 -2.31
CA ALA A 102 4.94 4.80 -2.68
C ALA A 102 4.72 4.65 -4.19
N ASN A 103 5.54 5.31 -5.02
CA ASN A 103 5.49 5.19 -6.47
C ASN A 103 5.78 3.75 -6.92
N ARG A 104 6.73 3.09 -6.26
CA ARG A 104 7.05 1.69 -6.58
C ARG A 104 5.87 0.76 -6.27
N CYS A 105 5.18 0.96 -5.16
CA CYS A 105 3.93 0.26 -4.86
C CYS A 105 2.86 0.52 -5.94
N ALA A 106 2.68 1.77 -6.37
CA ALA A 106 1.71 2.11 -7.41
C ALA A 106 2.02 1.39 -8.74
N GLU A 107 3.29 1.39 -9.18
CA GLU A 107 3.72 0.67 -10.38
C GLU A 107 3.47 -0.83 -10.30
N LEU A 108 3.74 -1.45 -9.14
CA LEU A 108 3.57 -2.88 -8.92
C LEU A 108 2.08 -3.26 -8.86
N LEU A 109 1.23 -2.41 -8.30
CA LEU A 109 -0.21 -2.66 -8.15
C LEU A 109 -1.04 -2.18 -9.36
N GLY A 110 -0.45 -1.41 -10.28
CA GLY A 110 -1.18 -0.79 -11.39
C GLY A 110 -2.14 0.30 -10.94
N ALA A 111 -1.78 1.05 -9.89
CA ALA A 111 -2.56 2.14 -9.30
C ALA A 111 -2.30 3.49 -9.99
#